data_AF-A0AAN8E4G3-F1
#
_entry.id   AF-A0AAN8E4G3-F1
#
_cell.length_a   1.000
_cell.length_b   1.000
_cell.length_c   1.000
_cell.angle_alpha   90.00
_cell.angle_beta   90.00
_cell.angle_gamma   90.00
#
_symmetry.space_group_name_H-M   'P 1'
#
loop_
_entity.id
_entity.type
_entity.pdbx_description
1 polymer ?
#
loop_
_entity_poly.entity_id
_entity_poly.type
_entity_poly.pdbx_seq_one_letter_code
_entity_poly.pdbx_strand_id
1 'polypeptide(L)'
;MAAAVRTLLLLAVTAICSGTLVVVNSGIKVTRGRSVFITEMELRINVGPTADCKVEVVMNEPITQRVGKLTPQVFDCSFLEDEVKYCHNGSPLLDQDTVMLRIYRFTSSDTLVETVVLTVQVADSGSGVVELGGTPLVVPVFYGLSNSIDGSVLNIRSSADLVCTVRLMSDTSTPALGQLVRKEDSTQRKGRETASLCQGNQPCLHDTKEVGFLKTSCQDFLGSGLKYQHLSPPSPEIDYIPIRVELREKGSRALLEAESLWLPVLIHGAMQNQPPQAVFMASFILEVDQFILTPLTTASLDAKDPETPQERLVFNITTPPAEGYVTHLDDHTKPVTSFTWLDLHEMKVAYQPPNSSQSQRRNHEVEFHVIDGSYITSPPFMVHISIRVAETNAPRVSWNMGLDLLEGQSRPVTWDELQIVDNDNINAVYLVAVDGPLHGHLSVRGEVKGH
;
A
#
# COMPACT_ATOMS: atom_id res chain seq x y z
N MET A 1 -10.10 -36.84 66.43
CA MET A 1 -8.93 -35.93 66.43
C MET A 1 -7.91 -36.55 65.48
N ALA A 2 -7.42 -35.96 64.41
CA ALA A 2 -7.57 -34.64 63.80
C ALA A 2 -7.38 -34.83 62.28
N ALA A 3 -8.08 -34.01 61.49
CA ALA A 3 -7.91 -33.93 60.06
C ALA A 3 -7.22 -32.60 59.69
N ALA A 4 -6.55 -32.63 58.53
CA ALA A 4 -6.05 -31.49 57.76
C ALA A 4 -4.77 -30.82 58.32
N VAL A 5 -3.85 -30.25 57.54
CA VAL A 5 -3.93 -29.63 56.20
C VAL A 5 -2.54 -29.80 55.55
N ARG A 6 -2.47 -30.24 54.28
CA ARG A 6 -1.27 -30.05 53.44
C ARG A 6 -1.44 -28.70 52.73
N THR A 7 -0.63 -27.72 53.11
CA THR A 7 -0.60 -26.40 52.47
C THR A 7 0.06 -26.53 51.11
N LEU A 8 -0.73 -26.46 50.04
CA LEU A 8 -0.25 -26.35 48.67
C LEU A 8 0.05 -24.86 48.42
N LEU A 9 1.32 -24.51 48.29
CA LEU A 9 1.75 -23.16 47.92
C LEU A 9 1.43 -22.97 46.43
N LEU A 10 0.30 -22.33 46.11
CA LEU A 10 0.03 -21.84 44.76
C LEU A 10 0.97 -20.66 44.48
N LEU A 11 2.03 -20.91 43.71
CA LEU A 11 2.72 -19.86 42.98
C LEU A 11 1.75 -19.32 41.93
N ALA A 12 1.11 -18.20 42.26
CA ALA A 12 0.39 -17.39 41.28
C ALA A 12 1.42 -16.87 40.27
N VAL A 13 1.52 -17.55 39.13
CA VAL A 13 2.12 -16.98 37.94
C VAL A 13 1.20 -15.82 37.55
N THR A 14 1.60 -14.60 37.90
CA THR A 14 1.00 -13.40 37.33
C THR A 14 1.34 -13.43 35.85
N ALA A 15 0.44 -13.97 35.05
CA ALA A 15 0.41 -13.71 33.62
C ALA A 15 0.36 -12.19 33.47
N ILE A 16 1.46 -11.60 32.98
CA ILE A 16 1.47 -10.23 32.50
C ILE A 16 0.52 -10.27 31.31
N CYS A 17 -0.72 -9.85 31.55
CA CYS A 17 -1.69 -9.65 30.49
C CYS A 17 -1.18 -8.43 29.73
N SER A 18 -0.44 -8.64 28.64
CA SER A 18 -0.04 -7.60 27.71
C SER A 18 -1.33 -7.04 27.11
N GLY A 19 -1.90 -6.02 27.76
CA GLY A 19 -3.06 -5.31 27.24
C GLY A 19 -2.68 -4.68 25.90
N THR A 20 -3.59 -4.76 24.92
CA THR A 20 -3.50 -3.99 23.68
C THR A 20 -3.31 -2.50 24.00
N LEU A 21 -2.42 -1.83 23.28
CA LEU A 21 -2.23 -0.38 23.30
C LEU A 21 -3.47 0.34 22.76
N VAL A 22 -4.22 -0.31 21.88
CA VAL A 22 -5.39 0.27 21.20
C VAL A 22 -6.65 0.00 22.01
N VAL A 23 -7.25 1.08 22.50
CA VAL A 23 -8.48 1.02 23.31
C VAL A 23 -9.72 1.15 22.44
N VAL A 24 -9.64 1.91 21.35
CA VAL A 24 -10.74 2.12 20.40
C VAL A 24 -10.20 1.99 18.99
N ASN A 25 -10.88 1.18 18.17
CA ASN A 25 -10.70 1.07 16.73
C ASN A 25 -12.07 0.77 16.11
N SER A 26 -12.88 1.82 15.92
CA SER A 26 -14.26 1.68 15.45
C SER A 26 -14.40 1.81 13.92
N GLY A 27 -13.31 2.17 13.23
CA GLY A 27 -13.29 2.43 11.80
C GLY A 27 -13.78 3.83 11.43
N ILE A 28 -13.54 4.23 10.19
CA ILE A 28 -13.86 5.56 9.67
C ILE A 28 -14.98 5.44 8.63
N LYS A 29 -15.88 6.43 8.60
CA LYS A 29 -16.81 6.62 7.48
C LYS A 29 -16.45 7.89 6.74
N VAL A 30 -16.29 7.78 5.42
CA VAL A 30 -15.92 8.91 4.57
C VAL A 30 -16.82 8.96 3.34
N THR A 31 -17.20 10.17 2.93
CA THR A 31 -17.89 10.36 1.66
C THR A 31 -16.91 10.21 0.49
N ARG A 32 -17.32 9.51 -0.58
CA ARG A 32 -16.49 9.32 -1.77
C ARG A 32 -15.94 10.65 -2.27
N GLY A 33 -14.63 10.72 -2.40
CA GLY A 33 -13.92 11.89 -2.94
C GLY A 33 -13.62 13.00 -1.94
N ARG A 34 -14.10 12.87 -0.71
CA ARG A 34 -13.91 13.84 0.37
C ARG A 34 -12.91 13.33 1.40
N SER A 35 -12.74 14.13 2.45
CA SER A 35 -11.86 13.84 3.57
C SER A 35 -12.58 13.94 4.90
N VAL A 36 -12.10 13.19 5.87
CA VAL A 36 -12.59 13.22 7.25
C VAL A 36 -11.40 13.17 8.19
N PHE A 37 -11.47 13.93 9.28
CA PHE A 37 -10.47 13.87 10.33
C PHE A 37 -10.77 12.71 11.26
N ILE A 38 -9.71 12.06 11.76
CA ILE A 38 -9.80 11.00 12.75
C ILE A 38 -9.80 11.65 14.13
N THR A 39 -10.67 11.19 15.01
CA THR A 39 -10.71 11.60 16.40
C THR A 39 -10.52 10.40 17.32
N GLU A 40 -10.49 10.65 18.64
CA GLU A 40 -10.46 9.58 19.65
C GLU A 40 -11.70 8.66 19.62
N MET A 41 -12.77 9.06 18.93
CA MET A 41 -13.95 8.20 18.75
C MET A 41 -13.69 7.06 17.77
N GLU A 42 -12.87 7.32 16.75
CA GLU A 42 -12.50 6.33 15.73
C GLU A 42 -11.29 5.51 16.17
N LEU A 43 -10.25 6.17 16.65
CA LEU A 43 -8.98 5.55 17.05
C LEU A 43 -8.47 6.18 18.34
N ARG A 44 -8.37 5.37 19.41
CA ARG A 44 -7.79 5.82 20.67
C ARG A 44 -6.74 4.83 21.14
N ILE A 45 -5.55 5.33 21.36
CA ILE A 45 -4.39 4.57 21.83
C ILE A 45 -4.11 5.05 23.26
N ASN A 46 -4.03 4.12 24.20
CA ASN A 46 -3.72 4.45 25.58
C ASN A 46 -2.32 3.97 25.92
N VAL A 47 -1.45 4.92 26.22
CA VAL A 47 -0.09 4.66 26.64
C VAL A 47 0.13 5.26 28.02
N GLY A 48 0.85 4.52 28.87
CA GLY A 48 1.18 4.98 30.22
C GLY A 48 1.91 6.33 30.19
N PRO A 49 1.78 7.16 31.25
CA PRO A 49 2.21 8.57 31.24
C PRO A 49 3.71 8.80 31.12
N THR A 50 4.53 7.75 31.23
CA THR A 50 6.00 7.81 31.19
C THR A 50 6.57 7.28 29.88
N ALA A 51 5.73 6.94 28.91
CA ALA A 51 6.14 6.31 27.66
C ALA A 51 5.83 7.22 26.48
N ASP A 52 6.79 7.32 25.56
CA ASP A 52 6.60 8.00 24.29
C ASP A 52 5.84 7.08 23.34
N CYS A 53 4.98 7.66 22.49
CA CYS A 53 4.16 6.87 21.58
C CYS A 53 4.08 7.50 20.20
N LYS A 54 4.38 6.71 19.17
CA LYS A 54 4.30 7.10 17.77
C LYS A 54 3.47 6.10 16.98
N VAL A 55 2.72 6.59 16.01
CA VAL A 55 1.98 5.79 15.05
C VAL A 55 2.61 5.99 13.68
N GLU A 56 2.89 4.90 13.00
CA GLU A 56 3.37 4.85 11.62
C GLU A 56 2.27 4.24 10.73
N VAL A 57 2.01 4.87 9.58
CA VAL A 57 1.19 4.30 8.51
C VAL A 57 2.07 3.36 7.68
N VAL A 58 1.71 2.08 7.64
CA VAL A 58 2.46 1.07 6.89
C VAL A 58 2.20 1.26 5.39
N MET A 59 3.25 1.61 4.64
CA MET A 59 3.15 1.98 3.23
C MET A 59 3.54 0.86 2.25
N ASN A 60 4.24 -0.18 2.72
CA ASN A 60 4.71 -1.32 1.92
C ASN A 60 3.68 -2.46 1.84
N GLU A 61 2.39 -2.15 2.01
CA GLU A 61 1.29 -3.09 1.92
C GLU A 61 0.29 -2.60 0.84
N PRO A 62 0.48 -2.98 -0.43
CA PRO A 62 -0.34 -2.49 -1.55
C PRO A 62 -1.84 -2.80 -1.47
N ILE A 63 -2.27 -3.73 -0.60
CA ILE A 63 -3.70 -4.01 -0.36
C ILE A 63 -4.38 -2.96 0.54
N THR A 64 -3.59 -2.10 1.18
CA THR A 64 -4.05 -1.00 2.04
C THR A 64 -4.00 0.33 1.28
N GLN A 65 -4.84 1.28 1.66
CA GLN A 65 -4.89 2.63 1.05
C GLN A 65 -5.06 2.61 -0.48
N ARG A 66 -5.93 1.71 -0.97
CA ARG A 66 -6.18 1.53 -2.41
C ARG A 66 -6.99 2.68 -3.01
N VAL A 67 -7.91 3.26 -2.24
CA VAL A 67 -8.83 4.31 -2.70
C VAL A 67 -8.79 5.57 -1.84
N GLY A 68 -7.85 5.65 -0.92
CA GLY A 68 -7.57 6.88 -0.20
C GLY A 68 -6.22 6.84 0.49
N LYS A 69 -5.93 7.90 1.24
CA LYS A 69 -4.66 8.05 1.93
C LYS A 69 -4.86 8.71 3.29
N LEU A 70 -4.17 8.18 4.29
CA LEU A 70 -4.04 8.77 5.60
C LEU A 70 -2.85 9.73 5.65
N THR A 71 -3.02 10.87 6.29
CA THR A 71 -1.97 11.89 6.43
C THR A 71 -2.05 12.54 7.81
N PRO A 72 -0.91 12.78 8.48
CA PRO A 72 0.46 12.42 8.09
C PRO A 72 0.74 10.91 8.17
N GLN A 73 1.87 10.46 7.61
CA GLN A 73 2.29 9.05 7.65
C GLN A 73 2.88 8.66 9.01
N VAL A 74 3.32 9.64 9.81
CA VAL A 74 3.77 9.43 11.18
C VAL A 74 3.18 10.52 12.06
N PHE A 75 2.60 10.16 13.20
CA PHE A 75 1.97 11.09 14.15
C PHE A 75 2.07 10.59 15.59
N ASP A 76 1.81 11.48 16.54
CA ASP A 76 1.76 11.16 17.97
C ASP A 76 0.48 10.44 18.35
N CYS A 77 0.53 9.51 19.30
CA CYS A 77 -0.67 8.78 19.73
C CYS A 77 -1.71 9.67 20.43
N SER A 78 -1.30 10.85 20.91
CA SER A 78 -2.16 11.91 21.44
C SER A 78 -2.40 13.01 20.40
N PHE A 79 -2.75 12.62 19.18
CA PHE A 79 -3.00 13.54 18.06
C PHE A 79 -4.25 14.40 18.31
N LEU A 80 -4.28 15.60 17.72
CA LEU A 80 -5.42 16.51 17.81
C LEU A 80 -6.52 16.16 16.79
N GLU A 81 -7.75 16.63 17.03
CA GLU A 81 -8.92 16.36 16.18
C GLU A 81 -8.77 16.83 14.72
N ASP A 82 -7.84 17.74 14.42
CA ASP A 82 -7.57 18.28 13.09
C ASP A 82 -6.20 17.88 12.52
N GLU A 83 -5.51 16.95 13.18
CA GLU A 83 -4.14 16.55 12.82
C GLU A 83 -4.11 15.40 11.81
N VAL A 84 -4.88 14.35 12.08
CA VAL A 84 -4.87 13.11 11.30
C VAL A 84 -6.09 13.06 10.41
N LYS A 85 -5.88 12.91 9.10
CA LYS A 85 -6.94 12.98 8.10
C LYS A 85 -6.85 11.86 7.09
N TYR A 86 -7.99 11.22 6.84
CA TYR A 86 -8.16 10.32 5.70
C TYR A 86 -8.76 11.08 4.52
N CYS A 87 -8.19 10.93 3.33
CA CYS A 87 -8.66 11.54 2.09
C CYS A 87 -8.97 10.45 1.06
N HIS A 88 -10.25 10.32 0.66
CA HIS A 88 -10.66 9.42 -0.41
C HIS A 88 -10.38 10.05 -1.78
N ASN A 89 -9.80 9.29 -2.72
CA ASN A 89 -9.34 9.79 -4.02
C ASN A 89 -10.45 9.93 -5.09
N GLY A 90 -11.67 9.53 -4.76
CA GLY A 90 -12.84 9.64 -5.65
C GLY A 90 -13.08 8.41 -6.53
N SER A 91 -12.26 7.37 -6.40
CA SER A 91 -12.42 6.11 -7.14
C SER A 91 -13.78 5.48 -6.87
N PRO A 92 -14.52 5.01 -7.89
CA PRO A 92 -15.79 4.30 -7.71
C PRO A 92 -15.60 2.79 -7.52
N LEU A 93 -14.36 2.29 -7.54
CA LEU A 93 -14.09 0.85 -7.65
C LEU A 93 -14.26 0.08 -6.34
N LEU A 94 -14.07 0.74 -5.20
CA LEU A 94 -14.22 0.12 -3.88
C LEU A 94 -15.07 0.99 -2.95
N ASP A 95 -15.89 0.33 -2.14
CA ASP A 95 -16.68 0.94 -1.08
C ASP A 95 -16.02 0.79 0.29
N GLN A 96 -14.88 0.14 0.33
CA GLN A 96 -14.11 -0.10 1.54
C GLN A 96 -12.62 0.07 1.25
N ASP A 97 -11.91 0.62 2.23
CA ASP A 97 -10.45 0.66 2.25
C ASP A 97 -9.95 0.24 3.63
N THR A 98 -8.65 0.02 3.74
CA THR A 98 -7.99 -0.30 5.00
C THR A 98 -6.71 0.50 5.12
N VAL A 99 -6.37 0.89 6.34
CA VAL A 99 -5.09 1.52 6.66
C VAL A 99 -4.42 0.66 7.71
N MET A 100 -3.25 0.12 7.41
CA MET A 100 -2.46 -0.60 8.40
C MET A 100 -1.60 0.40 9.18
N LEU A 101 -1.72 0.36 10.49
CA LEU A 101 -1.04 1.23 11.42
C LEU A 101 -0.13 0.41 12.33
N ARG A 102 1.06 0.93 12.58
CA ARG A 102 2.02 0.36 13.51
C ARG A 102 2.22 1.34 14.66
N ILE A 103 1.78 0.96 15.84
CA ILE A 103 1.91 1.73 17.07
C ILE A 103 3.18 1.30 17.78
N TYR A 104 4.03 2.27 18.07
CA TYR A 104 5.22 2.10 18.88
C TYR A 104 5.00 2.74 20.24
N ARG A 105 5.26 1.98 21.29
CA ARG A 105 5.40 2.47 22.66
C ARG A 105 6.86 2.33 23.07
N PHE A 106 7.49 3.44 23.40
CA PHE A 106 8.87 3.49 23.87
C PHE A 106 8.90 3.84 25.36
N THR A 107 9.58 3.03 26.17
CA THR A 107 9.93 3.39 27.55
C THR A 107 11.43 3.65 27.65
N SER A 108 12.00 3.74 28.86
CA SER A 108 13.45 3.76 29.03
C SER A 108 14.09 2.38 28.81
N SER A 109 13.33 1.29 28.92
CA SER A 109 13.86 -0.09 28.91
C SER A 109 13.33 -0.97 27.80
N ASP A 110 12.12 -0.70 27.31
CA ASP A 110 11.45 -1.53 26.31
C ASP A 110 10.94 -0.70 25.12
N THR A 111 10.74 -1.39 24.01
CA THR A 111 9.97 -0.90 22.87
C THR A 111 8.93 -1.96 22.58
N LEU A 112 7.66 -1.57 22.59
CA LEU A 112 6.56 -2.45 22.23
C LEU A 112 5.96 -1.96 20.92
N VAL A 113 5.74 -2.89 20.00
CA VAL A 113 5.16 -2.62 18.69
C VAL A 113 3.86 -3.40 18.56
N GLU A 114 2.78 -2.71 18.20
CA GLU A 114 1.47 -3.30 17.91
C GLU A 114 1.01 -2.87 16.53
N THR A 115 0.59 -3.82 15.70
CA THR A 115 0.03 -3.53 14.37
C THR A 115 -1.47 -3.69 14.42
N VAL A 116 -2.19 -2.68 13.92
CA VAL A 116 -3.65 -2.69 13.82
C VAL A 116 -4.10 -2.25 12.44
N VAL A 117 -5.27 -2.73 12.03
CA VAL A 117 -5.90 -2.32 10.77
C VAL A 117 -7.08 -1.42 11.08
N LEU A 118 -7.07 -0.21 10.54
CA LEU A 118 -8.18 0.74 10.59
C LEU A 118 -9.03 0.58 9.33
N THR A 119 -10.26 0.15 9.48
CA THR A 119 -11.19 -0.03 8.35
C THR A 119 -11.82 1.29 7.96
N VAL A 120 -11.95 1.55 6.67
CA VAL A 120 -12.62 2.73 6.11
C VAL A 120 -13.82 2.28 5.29
N GLN A 121 -14.99 2.79 5.62
CA GLN A 121 -16.21 2.62 4.83
C GLN A 121 -16.44 3.88 3.99
N VAL A 122 -16.60 3.69 2.69
CA VAL A 122 -16.85 4.75 1.72
C VAL A 122 -18.34 4.79 1.44
N ALA A 123 -18.93 5.97 1.63
CA ALA A 123 -20.34 6.21 1.33
C ALA A 123 -20.47 7.17 0.15
N ASP A 124 -21.43 6.92 -0.74
CA ASP A 124 -21.80 7.87 -1.77
C ASP A 124 -22.68 8.97 -1.20
N SER A 125 -22.46 10.22 -1.63
CA SER A 125 -23.36 11.34 -1.34
C SER A 125 -24.11 11.75 -2.59
N GLY A 126 -25.42 11.96 -2.48
CA GLY A 126 -26.24 12.54 -3.56
C GLY A 126 -26.10 14.05 -3.73
N SER A 127 -25.25 14.73 -2.95
CA SER A 127 -24.99 16.17 -3.07
C SER A 127 -23.49 16.48 -3.01
N GLY A 128 -22.89 16.57 -4.19
CA GLY A 128 -21.48 16.90 -4.42
C GLY A 128 -21.26 18.33 -4.95
N VAL A 129 -20.02 18.80 -4.89
CA VAL A 129 -19.57 19.93 -5.72
C VAL A 129 -19.57 19.54 -7.20
N VAL A 130 -19.30 18.26 -7.45
CA VAL A 130 -19.11 17.71 -8.79
C VAL A 130 -20.15 16.63 -9.06
N GLU A 131 -20.83 16.73 -10.20
CA GLU A 131 -21.83 15.75 -10.64
C GLU A 131 -21.57 15.37 -12.09
N LEU A 132 -21.77 14.10 -12.43
CA LEU A 132 -21.74 13.67 -13.81
C LEU A 132 -22.92 14.29 -14.57
N GLY A 133 -22.66 14.81 -15.76
CA GLY A 133 -23.67 15.38 -16.64
C GLY A 133 -24.50 14.31 -17.35
N GLY A 134 -25.42 14.75 -18.22
CA GLY A 134 -26.30 13.85 -18.98
C GLY A 134 -25.62 13.15 -20.16
N THR A 135 -24.43 13.61 -20.57
CA THR A 135 -23.70 13.05 -21.70
C THR A 135 -22.47 12.28 -21.21
N PRO A 136 -22.34 10.97 -21.50
CA PRO A 136 -21.15 10.21 -21.13
C PRO A 136 -19.93 10.65 -21.96
N LEU A 137 -18.74 10.46 -21.40
CA LEU A 137 -17.49 10.58 -22.15
C LEU A 137 -17.21 9.25 -22.86
N VAL A 138 -17.26 9.23 -24.19
CA VAL A 138 -17.25 7.99 -24.98
C VAL A 138 -16.16 8.02 -26.03
N VAL A 139 -15.34 6.97 -26.05
CA VAL A 139 -14.41 6.63 -27.14
C VAL A 139 -15.12 5.65 -28.08
N PRO A 140 -15.47 6.05 -29.31
CA PRO A 140 -16.33 5.25 -30.19
C PRO A 140 -15.64 4.04 -30.82
N VAL A 141 -14.30 4.05 -30.92
CA VAL A 141 -13.47 2.99 -31.49
C VAL A 141 -12.10 2.96 -30.80
N PHE A 142 -11.45 1.80 -30.73
CA PHE A 142 -10.09 1.71 -30.19
C PHE A 142 -9.12 2.68 -30.89
N TYR A 143 -8.14 3.18 -30.12
CA TYR A 143 -7.19 4.22 -30.52
C TYR A 143 -7.84 5.58 -30.90
N GLY A 144 -9.16 5.70 -30.73
CA GLY A 144 -9.93 6.91 -31.03
C GLY A 144 -9.85 7.97 -29.94
N LEU A 145 -10.43 9.13 -30.25
CA LEU A 145 -10.66 10.23 -29.31
C LEU A 145 -12.09 10.21 -28.80
N SER A 146 -12.27 10.64 -27.55
CA SER A 146 -13.59 10.89 -26.99
C SER A 146 -14.25 12.16 -27.53
N ASN A 147 -15.53 12.36 -27.21
CA ASN A 147 -16.12 13.70 -27.18
C ASN A 147 -15.36 14.62 -26.20
N SER A 148 -15.57 15.93 -26.32
CA SER A 148 -14.91 16.90 -25.44
C SER A 148 -15.49 16.81 -24.02
N ILE A 149 -14.63 17.01 -23.02
CA ILE A 149 -15.04 17.18 -21.62
C ILE A 149 -15.54 18.62 -21.47
N ASP A 150 -16.87 18.76 -21.40
CA ASP A 150 -17.55 20.05 -21.27
C ASP A 150 -18.67 19.98 -20.21
N GLY A 151 -19.45 21.06 -20.09
CA GLY A 151 -20.54 21.16 -19.12
C GLY A 151 -21.68 20.14 -19.31
N SER A 152 -21.75 19.45 -20.46
CA SER A 152 -22.70 18.36 -20.68
C SER A 152 -22.20 17.02 -20.12
N VAL A 153 -20.89 16.86 -19.99
CA VAL A 153 -20.21 15.68 -19.42
C VAL A 153 -20.03 15.81 -17.92
N LEU A 154 -19.71 17.00 -17.43
CA LEU A 154 -19.41 17.25 -16.02
C LEU A 154 -20.03 18.57 -15.57
N ASN A 155 -20.84 18.52 -14.50
CA ASN A 155 -21.40 19.69 -13.86
C ASN A 155 -20.61 20.02 -12.58
N ILE A 156 -20.12 21.25 -12.47
CA ILE A 156 -19.39 21.74 -11.30
C ILE A 156 -20.17 22.90 -10.68
N ARG A 157 -20.68 22.69 -9.48
CA ARG A 157 -21.46 23.67 -8.74
C ARG A 157 -20.52 24.68 -8.07
N SER A 158 -20.50 25.92 -8.57
CA SER A 158 -19.71 27.02 -8.00
C SER A 158 -20.50 28.33 -8.04
N SER A 159 -20.39 29.14 -6.99
CA SER A 159 -20.91 30.51 -6.97
C SER A 159 -19.85 31.51 -7.48
N ALA A 160 -20.28 32.73 -7.79
CA ALA A 160 -19.42 33.79 -8.33
C ALA A 160 -18.40 34.35 -7.32
N ASP A 161 -18.63 34.13 -6.02
CA ASP A 161 -17.78 34.59 -4.92
C ASP A 161 -16.66 33.60 -4.58
N LEU A 162 -16.65 32.44 -5.25
CA LEU A 162 -15.69 31.37 -5.03
C LEU A 162 -14.70 31.27 -6.20
N VAL A 163 -13.49 30.85 -5.85
CA VAL A 163 -12.44 30.49 -6.81
C VAL A 163 -12.50 28.98 -6.98
N CYS A 164 -13.03 28.55 -8.11
CA CYS A 164 -13.14 27.14 -8.49
C CYS A 164 -11.92 26.71 -9.31
N THR A 165 -11.18 25.74 -8.79
CA THR A 165 -9.98 25.18 -9.44
C THR A 165 -10.16 23.69 -9.68
N VAL A 166 -9.85 23.21 -10.88
CA VAL A 166 -9.76 21.78 -11.21
C VAL A 166 -8.29 21.42 -11.39
N ARG A 167 -7.90 20.27 -10.85
CA ARG A 167 -6.58 19.68 -11.09
C ARG A 167 -6.67 18.21 -11.46
N LEU A 168 -5.78 17.75 -12.32
CA LEU A 168 -5.54 16.32 -12.50
C LEU A 168 -4.80 15.77 -11.29
N MET A 169 -5.14 14.54 -10.89
CA MET A 169 -4.44 13.83 -9.85
C MET A 169 -3.30 13.02 -10.48
N SER A 170 -2.08 13.26 -10.03
CA SER A 170 -0.87 12.57 -10.50
C SER A 170 -0.53 11.32 -9.69
N ASP A 171 -1.06 11.21 -8.47
CA ASP A 171 -0.67 10.18 -7.49
C ASP A 171 -1.48 8.90 -7.67
N THR A 172 -2.23 8.79 -8.76
CA THR A 172 -3.09 7.66 -9.10
C THR A 172 -2.50 6.95 -10.32
N SER A 173 -2.54 5.62 -10.34
CA SER A 173 -2.16 4.79 -11.49
C SER A 173 -3.19 4.84 -12.64
N THR A 174 -3.99 5.91 -12.69
CA THR A 174 -5.07 6.14 -13.66
C THR A 174 -4.91 7.51 -14.34
N PRO A 175 -5.26 7.68 -15.63
CA PRO A 175 -5.89 6.68 -16.50
C PRO A 175 -4.97 5.51 -16.85
N ALA A 176 -5.54 4.31 -16.93
CA ALA A 176 -4.77 3.07 -17.08
C ALA A 176 -4.56 2.66 -18.55
N LEU A 177 -5.45 3.12 -19.45
CA LEU A 177 -5.59 2.61 -20.82
C LEU A 177 -5.32 3.67 -21.89
N GLY A 178 -5.07 4.91 -21.47
CA GLY A 178 -4.96 6.04 -22.37
C GLY A 178 -4.55 7.31 -21.64
N GLN A 179 -4.81 8.45 -22.29
CA GLN A 179 -4.28 9.73 -21.83
C GLN A 179 -5.25 10.88 -22.11
N LEU A 180 -5.15 11.91 -21.28
CA LEU A 180 -5.85 13.17 -21.54
C LEU A 180 -5.07 13.99 -22.56
N VAL A 181 -5.76 14.52 -23.56
CA VAL A 181 -5.17 15.30 -24.65
C VAL A 181 -5.95 16.59 -24.91
N ARG A 182 -5.27 17.55 -25.54
CA ARG A 182 -5.87 18.76 -26.11
C ARG A 182 -5.48 18.86 -27.58
N LYS A 183 -6.39 19.37 -28.43
CA LYS A 183 -6.06 19.65 -29.83
C LYS A 183 -4.90 20.65 -29.93
N GLU A 184 -4.00 20.40 -30.87
CA GLU A 184 -2.92 21.33 -31.18
C GLU A 184 -3.44 22.43 -32.13
N ASP A 185 -3.13 23.70 -31.85
CA ASP A 185 -3.55 24.81 -32.71
C ASP A 185 -2.80 24.73 -34.04
N SER A 186 -3.53 24.40 -35.11
CA SER A 186 -3.04 24.12 -36.47
C SER A 186 -2.42 25.31 -37.22
N THR A 187 -1.97 26.36 -36.51
CA THR A 187 -1.31 27.53 -37.12
C THR A 187 0.08 27.24 -37.68
N GLN A 188 0.61 26.01 -37.57
CA GLN A 188 1.96 25.65 -38.06
C GLN A 188 2.04 24.55 -39.13
N ARG A 189 0.95 23.91 -39.59
CA ARG A 189 1.05 22.93 -40.70
C ARG A 189 -0.05 23.12 -41.76
N LYS A 190 0.30 23.81 -42.85
CA LYS A 190 -0.40 23.68 -44.13
C LYS A 190 -0.03 22.34 -44.76
N GLY A 191 -0.84 21.31 -44.54
CA GLY A 191 -0.67 20.00 -45.16
C GLY A 191 -1.98 19.20 -45.19
N ARG A 192 -2.48 18.98 -46.40
CA ARG A 192 -3.61 18.13 -46.84
C ARG A 192 -4.22 17.21 -45.76
N GLU A 193 -5.44 17.53 -45.35
CA GLU A 193 -6.30 16.68 -44.52
C GLU A 193 -6.58 15.35 -45.25
N THR A 194 -5.86 14.31 -44.88
CA THR A 194 -6.30 12.92 -45.06
C THR A 194 -6.80 12.45 -43.70
N ALA A 195 -8.04 11.96 -43.65
CA ALA A 195 -8.60 11.32 -42.47
C ALA A 195 -7.56 10.39 -41.85
N SER A 196 -7.28 10.57 -40.55
CA SER A 196 -6.26 9.83 -39.80
C SER A 196 -6.64 8.34 -39.72
N LEU A 197 -6.24 7.59 -40.75
CA LEU A 197 -6.26 6.13 -40.73
C LEU A 197 -5.19 5.67 -39.75
N CYS A 198 -5.64 5.09 -38.64
CA CYS A 198 -4.79 4.42 -37.68
C CYS A 198 -4.03 3.29 -38.40
N GLN A 199 -2.70 3.37 -38.48
CA GLN A 199 -1.88 2.32 -39.09
C GLN A 199 -1.60 1.23 -38.07
N GLY A 200 -2.23 0.07 -38.23
CA GLY A 200 -1.97 -1.12 -37.41
C GLY A 200 -2.40 -0.94 -35.94
N ASN A 201 -1.69 -1.61 -35.02
CA ASN A 201 -1.95 -1.60 -33.57
C ASN A 201 -1.30 -0.40 -32.85
N GLN A 202 -1.02 0.70 -33.55
CA GLN A 202 -0.40 1.89 -32.95
C GLN A 202 -1.43 2.98 -32.64
N PRO A 203 -1.21 3.78 -31.58
CA PRO A 203 -2.02 4.96 -31.31
C PRO A 203 -2.16 5.86 -32.54
N CYS A 204 -3.38 6.28 -32.86
CA CYS A 204 -3.57 7.12 -34.03
C CYS A 204 -2.94 8.51 -33.80
N LEU A 205 -2.30 9.05 -34.84
CA LEU A 205 -1.83 10.42 -34.87
C LEU A 205 -3.03 11.35 -35.05
N HIS A 206 -3.66 11.69 -33.92
CA HIS A 206 -4.55 12.83 -33.85
C HIS A 206 -3.66 14.02 -33.47
N ASP A 207 -3.62 15.10 -34.26
CA ASP A 207 -2.84 16.32 -33.98
C ASP A 207 -3.21 16.93 -32.60
N THR A 208 -2.65 16.34 -31.55
CA THR A 208 -3.08 16.48 -30.17
C THR A 208 -1.85 16.38 -29.28
N LYS A 209 -1.89 17.11 -28.17
CA LYS A 209 -0.83 17.15 -27.18
C LYS A 209 -1.33 16.55 -25.88
N GLU A 210 -0.54 15.65 -25.31
CA GLU A 210 -0.78 15.06 -23.99
C GLU A 210 -0.80 16.13 -22.90
N VAL A 211 -1.71 15.97 -21.94
CA VAL A 211 -1.89 16.83 -20.77
C VAL A 211 -1.56 16.02 -19.51
N GLY A 212 -0.27 15.88 -19.20
CA GLY A 212 0.19 15.16 -18.00
C GLY A 212 0.05 15.97 -16.69
N PHE A 213 -0.07 17.30 -16.78
CA PHE A 213 -0.35 18.17 -15.64
C PHE A 213 -1.38 19.22 -16.01
N LEU A 214 -2.37 19.40 -15.14
CA LEU A 214 -3.41 20.40 -15.31
C LEU A 214 -3.79 20.98 -13.96
N LYS A 215 -3.76 22.30 -13.87
CA LYS A 215 -4.35 23.08 -12.77
C LYS A 215 -4.93 24.34 -13.39
N THR A 216 -6.25 24.42 -13.46
CA THR A 216 -6.94 25.50 -14.19
C THR A 216 -8.27 25.86 -13.52
N SER A 217 -8.90 26.96 -13.96
CA SER A 217 -10.24 27.32 -13.48
C SER A 217 -11.28 26.31 -13.97
N CYS A 218 -12.39 26.17 -13.25
CA CYS A 218 -13.47 25.27 -13.67
C CYS A 218 -14.07 25.65 -15.03
N GLN A 219 -14.15 26.95 -15.35
CA GLN A 219 -14.62 27.42 -16.66
C GLN A 219 -13.65 27.04 -17.78
N ASP A 220 -12.35 27.24 -17.55
CA ASP A 220 -11.32 26.87 -18.53
C ASP A 220 -11.26 25.36 -18.71
N PHE A 221 -11.41 24.57 -17.65
CA PHE A 221 -11.44 23.10 -17.73
C PHE A 221 -12.53 22.62 -18.70
N LEU A 222 -13.76 23.12 -18.53
CA LEU A 222 -14.91 22.75 -19.36
C LEU A 222 -14.89 23.41 -20.76
N GLY A 223 -14.17 24.52 -20.92
CA GLY A 223 -14.06 25.26 -22.19
C GLY A 223 -12.84 24.91 -23.05
N SER A 224 -11.86 24.17 -22.53
CA SER A 224 -10.57 23.92 -23.20
C SER A 224 -10.62 22.84 -24.30
N GLY A 225 -11.77 22.20 -24.50
CA GLY A 225 -11.90 21.13 -25.50
C GLY A 225 -11.02 19.90 -25.20
N LEU A 226 -10.78 19.62 -23.91
CA LEU A 226 -10.04 18.44 -23.46
C LEU A 226 -10.76 17.17 -23.91
N LYS A 227 -9.98 16.17 -24.32
CA LYS A 227 -10.47 14.87 -24.80
C LYS A 227 -9.62 13.76 -24.21
N TYR A 228 -10.15 12.55 -24.20
CA TYR A 228 -9.40 11.35 -23.89
C TYR A 228 -8.98 10.65 -25.18
N GLN A 229 -7.77 10.10 -25.20
CA GLN A 229 -7.26 9.24 -26.26
C GLN A 229 -7.00 7.84 -25.69
N HIS A 230 -7.64 6.82 -26.27
CA HIS A 230 -7.37 5.44 -25.92
C HIS A 230 -6.07 4.96 -26.58
N LEU A 231 -5.26 4.15 -25.88
CA LEU A 231 -3.94 3.72 -26.37
C LEU A 231 -3.70 2.21 -26.30
N SER A 232 -4.41 1.46 -25.45
CA SER A 232 -3.97 0.11 -25.07
C SER A 232 -5.10 -0.93 -25.09
N PRO A 233 -5.48 -1.50 -26.26
CA PRO A 233 -6.30 -2.71 -26.34
C PRO A 233 -5.45 -4.00 -26.20
N PRO A 234 -6.01 -5.13 -25.74
CA PRO A 234 -7.37 -5.29 -25.23
C PRO A 234 -7.55 -4.53 -23.91
N SER A 235 -8.74 -3.97 -23.70
CA SER A 235 -9.03 -3.13 -22.53
C SER A 235 -10.44 -3.42 -22.00
N PRO A 236 -10.69 -3.18 -20.70
CA PRO A 236 -12.04 -3.14 -20.16
C PRO A 236 -12.85 -1.96 -20.73
N GLU A 237 -14.17 -2.01 -20.51
CA GLU A 237 -15.15 -1.04 -21.02
C GLU A 237 -15.00 0.37 -20.44
N ILE A 238 -14.41 0.50 -19.25
CA ILE A 238 -14.33 1.78 -18.55
C ILE A 238 -12.88 2.06 -18.14
N ASP A 239 -12.36 3.23 -18.55
CA ASP A 239 -11.19 3.86 -17.93
C ASP A 239 -11.64 5.08 -17.11
N TYR A 240 -10.72 5.67 -16.36
CA TYR A 240 -11.03 6.80 -15.49
C TYR A 240 -10.01 7.93 -15.60
N ILE A 241 -10.52 9.17 -15.59
CA ILE A 241 -9.69 10.37 -15.47
C ILE A 241 -9.87 10.95 -14.06
N PRO A 242 -8.89 10.81 -13.17
CA PRO A 242 -8.99 11.29 -11.81
C PRO A 242 -8.76 12.81 -11.76
N ILE A 243 -9.77 13.53 -11.28
CA ILE A 243 -9.74 14.98 -11.09
C ILE A 243 -10.06 15.33 -9.65
N ARG A 244 -9.54 16.48 -9.22
CA ARG A 244 -9.90 17.09 -7.95
C ARG A 244 -10.34 18.52 -8.14
N VAL A 245 -11.50 18.85 -7.59
CA VAL A 245 -12.09 20.18 -7.60
C VAL A 245 -11.92 20.79 -6.22
N GLU A 246 -11.43 22.03 -6.18
CA GLU A 246 -11.26 22.81 -4.96
C GLU A 246 -12.02 24.13 -5.09
N LEU A 247 -12.90 24.40 -4.12
CA LEU A 247 -13.58 25.68 -3.95
C LEU A 247 -12.88 26.45 -2.84
N ARG A 248 -12.37 27.64 -3.19
CA ARG A 248 -11.69 28.54 -2.27
C ARG A 248 -12.40 29.87 -2.18
N GLU A 249 -12.35 30.49 -1.01
CA GLU A 249 -12.84 31.86 -0.86
C GLU A 249 -11.97 32.84 -1.67
N LYS A 250 -12.59 33.78 -2.38
CA LYS A 250 -11.87 34.72 -3.27
C LYS A 250 -10.91 35.65 -2.54
N GLY A 251 -11.25 36.07 -1.32
CA GLY A 251 -10.45 36.96 -0.49
C GLY A 251 -9.29 36.23 0.19
N SER A 252 -9.61 35.38 1.16
CA SER A 252 -8.61 34.69 2.01
C SER A 252 -7.88 33.55 1.30
N ARG A 253 -8.42 33.03 0.18
CA ARG A 253 -7.97 31.78 -0.48
C ARG A 253 -8.06 30.54 0.41
N ALA A 254 -8.76 30.62 1.53
CA ALA A 254 -9.07 29.48 2.38
C ALA A 254 -9.81 28.41 1.59
N LEU A 255 -9.41 27.15 1.79
CA LEU A 255 -10.09 26.01 1.20
C LEU A 255 -11.40 25.77 1.94
N LEU A 256 -12.52 25.89 1.22
CA LEU A 256 -13.85 25.65 1.77
C LEU A 256 -14.28 24.22 1.53
N GLU A 257 -14.16 23.77 0.28
CA GLU A 257 -14.55 22.42 -0.14
C GLU A 257 -13.53 21.84 -1.12
N ALA A 258 -13.30 20.54 -1.01
CA ALA A 258 -12.50 19.78 -1.95
C ALA A 258 -13.16 18.43 -2.21
N GLU A 259 -13.32 18.08 -3.48
CA GLU A 259 -13.96 16.85 -3.91
C GLU A 259 -13.18 16.23 -5.05
N SER A 260 -12.87 14.94 -4.93
CA SER A 260 -12.16 14.16 -5.94
C SER A 260 -13.14 13.24 -6.64
N LEU A 261 -13.04 13.14 -7.96
CA LEU A 261 -13.90 12.32 -8.80
C LEU A 261 -13.06 11.64 -9.86
N TRP A 262 -13.37 10.38 -10.14
CA TRP A 262 -12.86 9.67 -11.30
C TRP A 262 -13.89 9.75 -12.42
N LEU A 263 -13.63 10.60 -13.41
CA LEU A 263 -14.53 10.77 -14.56
C LEU A 263 -14.49 9.50 -15.42
N PRO A 264 -15.60 8.76 -15.57
CA PRO A 264 -15.61 7.53 -16.35
C PRO A 264 -15.49 7.83 -17.86
N VAL A 265 -14.68 7.04 -18.54
CA VAL A 265 -14.49 7.03 -19.98
C VAL A 265 -15.00 5.70 -20.52
N LEU A 266 -16.10 5.72 -21.29
CA LEU A 266 -16.66 4.51 -21.91
C LEU A 266 -15.94 4.21 -23.22
N ILE A 267 -15.44 2.98 -23.37
CA ILE A 267 -14.70 2.52 -24.55
C ILE A 267 -15.56 1.52 -25.32
N HIS A 268 -16.08 1.93 -26.48
CA HIS A 268 -16.91 1.06 -27.30
C HIS A 268 -16.08 -0.06 -27.96
N GLY A 269 -16.63 -1.28 -27.95
CA GLY A 269 -15.98 -2.47 -28.49
C GLY A 269 -14.98 -3.14 -27.55
N ALA A 270 -14.83 -2.61 -26.33
CA ALA A 270 -14.05 -3.20 -25.25
C ALA A 270 -14.61 -4.56 -24.78
N MET A 271 -13.77 -5.33 -24.09
CA MET A 271 -14.13 -6.62 -23.52
C MET A 271 -14.45 -6.46 -22.02
N GLN A 272 -15.12 -7.46 -21.44
CA GLN A 272 -15.28 -7.50 -19.99
C GLN A 272 -13.93 -7.79 -19.33
N ASN A 273 -13.64 -7.09 -18.22
CA ASN A 273 -12.42 -7.33 -17.45
C ASN A 273 -12.35 -8.78 -16.95
N GLN A 274 -11.19 -9.41 -17.08
CA GLN A 274 -10.96 -10.79 -16.64
C GLN A 274 -10.12 -10.80 -15.35
N PRO A 275 -10.28 -11.81 -14.48
CA PRO A 275 -9.42 -11.93 -13.31
C PRO A 275 -8.00 -12.38 -13.73
N PRO A 276 -6.96 -11.96 -12.98
CA PRO A 276 -5.60 -12.45 -13.16
C PRO A 276 -5.51 -13.96 -13.01
N GLN A 277 -4.45 -14.54 -13.57
CA GLN A 277 -4.19 -15.96 -13.51
C GLN A 277 -2.75 -16.25 -13.11
N ALA A 278 -2.58 -17.24 -12.24
CA ALA A 278 -1.27 -17.78 -11.91
C ALA A 278 -0.60 -18.36 -13.17
N VAL A 279 0.70 -18.16 -13.31
CA VAL A 279 1.47 -18.61 -14.48
C VAL A 279 1.91 -20.05 -14.27
N PHE A 280 1.49 -20.94 -15.18
CA PHE A 280 1.80 -22.39 -15.11
C PHE A 280 3.29 -22.74 -15.13
N MET A 281 4.15 -21.86 -15.65
CA MET A 281 5.60 -22.08 -15.68
C MET A 281 6.28 -21.86 -14.32
N ALA A 282 5.63 -21.20 -13.36
CA ALA A 282 6.12 -21.10 -12.00
C ALA A 282 6.01 -22.46 -11.31
N SER A 283 7.03 -22.82 -10.53
CA SER A 283 7.08 -24.10 -9.82
C SER A 283 6.08 -24.20 -8.67
N PHE A 284 5.66 -23.05 -8.11
CA PHE A 284 4.87 -22.96 -6.87
C PHE A 284 5.50 -23.71 -5.69
N ILE A 285 6.84 -23.84 -5.71
CA ILE A 285 7.64 -24.46 -4.66
C ILE A 285 8.78 -23.50 -4.32
N LEU A 286 8.97 -23.22 -3.03
CA LEU A 286 10.11 -22.48 -2.51
C LEU A 286 10.97 -23.42 -1.65
N GLU A 287 12.16 -23.74 -2.14
CA GLU A 287 13.16 -24.48 -1.36
C GLU A 287 13.92 -23.52 -0.45
N VAL A 288 13.88 -23.79 0.85
CA VAL A 288 14.41 -22.91 1.89
C VAL A 288 15.39 -23.70 2.74
N ASP A 289 16.52 -23.11 3.10
CA ASP A 289 17.37 -23.67 4.16
C ASP A 289 16.99 -23.03 5.49
N GLN A 290 16.85 -23.82 6.57
CA GLN A 290 16.55 -23.26 7.89
C GLN A 290 17.54 -22.13 8.23
N PHE A 291 17.05 -21.09 8.91
CA PHE A 291 17.81 -19.88 9.28
C PHE A 291 18.17 -18.93 8.13
N ILE A 292 17.97 -19.33 6.87
CA ILE A 292 18.32 -18.49 5.72
C ILE A 292 17.09 -17.76 5.21
N LEU A 293 17.13 -16.43 5.30
CA LEU A 293 16.18 -15.56 4.62
C LEU A 293 16.24 -15.84 3.11
N THR A 294 15.15 -16.38 2.56
CA THR A 294 15.14 -16.92 1.19
C THR A 294 14.24 -16.08 0.29
N PRO A 295 14.77 -15.39 -0.74
CA PRO A 295 13.97 -14.59 -1.66
C PRO A 295 12.93 -15.41 -2.42
N LEU A 296 11.72 -14.87 -2.56
CA LEU A 296 10.74 -15.33 -3.52
C LEU A 296 11.10 -14.74 -4.89
N THR A 297 10.86 -15.49 -5.96
CA THR A 297 11.13 -15.04 -7.34
C THR A 297 10.00 -15.45 -8.27
N THR A 298 10.02 -14.94 -9.50
CA THR A 298 9.08 -15.34 -10.56
C THR A 298 9.16 -16.83 -10.93
N ALA A 299 10.23 -17.54 -10.53
CA ALA A 299 10.35 -18.99 -10.71
C ALA A 299 9.53 -19.79 -9.67
N SER A 300 9.30 -19.22 -8.48
CA SER A 300 8.53 -19.84 -7.40
C SER A 300 7.09 -19.36 -7.33
N LEU A 301 6.79 -18.17 -7.86
CA LEU A 301 5.48 -17.51 -7.80
C LEU A 301 5.35 -16.58 -9.00
N ASP A 302 4.32 -16.68 -9.82
CA ASP A 302 4.12 -15.72 -10.93
C ASP A 302 2.65 -15.65 -11.35
N ALA A 303 2.26 -14.52 -11.92
CA ALA A 303 0.90 -14.24 -12.36
C ALA A 303 0.89 -13.29 -13.57
N LYS A 304 -0.18 -13.37 -14.36
CA LYS A 304 -0.39 -12.53 -15.52
C LYS A 304 -1.85 -12.10 -15.64
N ASP A 305 -2.05 -10.98 -16.29
CA ASP A 305 -3.35 -10.42 -16.62
C ASP A 305 -3.26 -9.76 -18.01
N PRO A 306 -4.20 -10.01 -18.94
CA PRO A 306 -4.17 -9.42 -20.27
C PRO A 306 -4.39 -7.89 -20.28
N GLU A 307 -5.19 -7.38 -19.33
CA GLU A 307 -5.63 -6.00 -19.27
C GLU A 307 -4.77 -5.13 -18.33
N THR A 308 -4.12 -5.75 -17.35
CA THR A 308 -3.26 -5.08 -16.36
C THR A 308 -1.78 -5.34 -16.65
N PRO A 309 -0.96 -4.28 -16.83
CA PRO A 309 0.51 -4.38 -16.86
C PRO A 309 1.05 -5.15 -15.67
N GLN A 310 2.02 -6.03 -15.93
CA GLN A 310 2.49 -7.01 -14.96
C GLN A 310 2.98 -6.37 -13.66
N GLU A 311 3.74 -5.27 -13.75
CA GLU A 311 4.25 -4.48 -12.61
C GLU A 311 3.16 -3.92 -11.67
N ARG A 312 1.91 -3.83 -12.13
CA ARG A 312 0.77 -3.34 -11.33
C ARG A 312 -0.03 -4.45 -10.65
N LEU A 313 0.30 -5.72 -10.88
CA LEU A 313 -0.35 -6.83 -10.20
C LEU A 313 0.10 -6.88 -8.74
N VAL A 314 -0.86 -7.11 -7.84
CA VAL A 314 -0.62 -7.21 -6.40
C VAL A 314 -0.88 -8.62 -5.94
N PHE A 315 0.12 -9.26 -5.34
CA PHE A 315 -0.04 -10.52 -4.63
C PHE A 315 -0.56 -10.25 -3.23
N ASN A 316 -1.56 -11.02 -2.81
CA ASN A 316 -2.17 -10.96 -1.49
C ASN A 316 -2.11 -12.35 -0.83
N ILE A 317 -1.53 -12.42 0.36
CA ILE A 317 -1.43 -13.62 1.19
C ILE A 317 -2.71 -13.71 2.02
N THR A 318 -3.54 -14.70 1.72
CA THR A 318 -4.81 -14.93 2.44
C THR A 318 -4.67 -15.95 3.55
N THR A 319 -3.81 -16.96 3.34
CA THR A 319 -3.40 -17.90 4.37
C THR A 319 -1.88 -17.84 4.53
N PRO A 320 -1.36 -17.28 5.64
CA PRO A 320 0.08 -17.20 5.89
C PRO A 320 0.68 -18.59 6.18
N PRO A 321 2.01 -18.75 6.07
CA PRO A 321 2.66 -20.00 6.44
C PRO A 321 2.46 -20.31 7.93
N ALA A 322 2.39 -21.59 8.27
CA ALA A 322 2.19 -22.03 9.66
C ALA A 322 3.38 -21.69 10.59
N GLU A 323 4.58 -21.59 10.04
CA GLU A 323 5.80 -21.14 10.74
C GLU A 323 6.57 -20.15 9.84
N GLY A 324 7.32 -19.23 10.46
CA GLY A 324 7.99 -18.15 9.74
C GLY A 324 7.01 -17.12 9.17
N TYR A 325 7.47 -16.28 8.24
CA TYR A 325 6.63 -15.27 7.59
C TYR A 325 7.24 -14.81 6.27
N VAL A 326 6.40 -14.25 5.40
CA VAL A 326 6.86 -13.50 4.21
C VAL A 326 7.13 -12.06 4.62
N THR A 327 8.19 -11.46 4.10
CA THR A 327 8.65 -10.11 4.42
C THR A 327 9.13 -9.37 3.17
N HIS A 328 9.15 -8.04 3.24
CA HIS A 328 9.76 -7.17 2.25
C HIS A 328 11.18 -6.81 2.68
N LEU A 329 12.16 -6.81 1.78
CA LEU A 329 13.58 -6.65 2.12
C LEU A 329 13.97 -5.22 2.50
N ASP A 330 13.13 -4.22 2.18
CA ASP A 330 13.30 -2.86 2.73
C ASP A 330 13.19 -2.86 4.27
N ASP A 331 12.40 -3.78 4.84
CA ASP A 331 12.34 -4.06 6.26
C ASP A 331 11.99 -5.54 6.52
N HIS A 332 13.03 -6.39 6.48
CA HIS A 332 12.89 -7.83 6.67
C HIS A 332 12.38 -8.24 8.07
N THR A 333 12.34 -7.29 9.02
CA THR A 333 12.04 -7.55 10.43
C THR A 333 10.54 -7.63 10.70
N LYS A 334 9.71 -7.35 9.70
CA LYS A 334 8.25 -7.32 9.85
C LYS A 334 7.59 -8.20 8.79
N PRO A 335 6.51 -8.93 9.15
CA PRO A 335 5.75 -9.67 8.16
C PRO A 335 5.02 -8.71 7.20
N VAL A 336 4.85 -9.14 5.96
CA VAL A 336 3.95 -8.51 4.99
C VAL A 336 2.89 -9.49 4.55
N THR A 337 1.72 -8.96 4.19
CA THR A 337 0.56 -9.69 3.68
C THR A 337 0.35 -9.44 2.20
N SER A 338 1.00 -8.45 1.62
CA SER A 338 0.92 -8.16 0.20
C SER A 338 2.19 -7.53 -0.35
N PHE A 339 2.37 -7.64 -1.67
CA PHE A 339 3.48 -7.05 -2.41
C PHE A 339 3.13 -6.96 -3.89
N THR A 340 3.81 -6.09 -4.63
CA THR A 340 3.61 -5.99 -6.09
C THR A 340 4.40 -7.07 -6.83
N TRP A 341 4.00 -7.36 -8.06
CA TRP A 341 4.81 -8.20 -8.95
C TRP A 341 6.20 -7.58 -9.19
N LEU A 342 6.30 -6.25 -9.23
CA LEU A 342 7.58 -5.57 -9.37
C LEU A 342 8.51 -5.88 -8.19
N ASP A 343 8.00 -5.85 -6.95
CA ASP A 343 8.78 -6.21 -5.75
C ASP A 343 9.29 -7.66 -5.84
N LEU A 344 8.46 -8.57 -6.32
CA LEU A 344 8.84 -9.97 -6.55
C LEU A 344 9.91 -10.12 -7.65
N HIS A 345 9.76 -9.39 -8.75
CA HIS A 345 10.71 -9.41 -9.86
C HIS A 345 12.08 -8.83 -9.48
N GLU A 346 12.08 -7.78 -8.66
CA GLU A 346 13.28 -7.15 -8.11
C GLU A 346 13.88 -7.91 -6.92
N MET A 347 13.34 -9.09 -6.57
CA MET A 347 13.78 -9.94 -5.46
C MET A 347 13.73 -9.23 -4.09
N LYS A 348 12.77 -8.31 -3.91
CA LYS A 348 12.54 -7.58 -2.66
C LYS A 348 11.61 -8.29 -1.70
N VAL A 349 11.15 -9.48 -2.02
CA VAL A 349 10.25 -10.26 -1.16
C VAL A 349 10.95 -11.55 -0.78
N ALA A 350 10.90 -11.92 0.50
CA ALA A 350 11.56 -13.11 1.01
C ALA A 350 10.73 -13.82 2.07
N TYR A 351 11.00 -15.10 2.27
CA TYR A 351 10.49 -15.88 3.38
C TYR A 351 11.54 -15.94 4.49
N GLN A 352 11.18 -15.50 5.69
CA GLN A 352 11.95 -15.66 6.92
C GLN A 352 11.53 -16.97 7.59
N PRO A 353 12.41 -17.99 7.65
CA PRO A 353 12.13 -19.23 8.37
C PRO A 353 12.09 -18.99 9.88
N PRO A 354 11.47 -19.88 10.67
CA PRO A 354 11.51 -19.80 12.13
C PRO A 354 12.95 -19.87 12.67
N ASN A 355 13.19 -19.27 13.83
CA ASN A 355 14.48 -19.34 14.54
C ASN A 355 14.71 -20.67 15.27
N SER A 356 13.76 -21.61 15.21
CA SER A 356 13.90 -22.92 15.84
C SER A 356 14.62 -23.92 14.93
N SER A 357 15.58 -24.65 15.50
CA SER A 357 16.26 -25.74 14.79
C SER A 357 15.33 -26.94 14.62
N GLN A 358 15.25 -27.47 13.39
CA GLN A 358 14.43 -28.62 13.07
C GLN A 358 15.32 -29.80 12.65
N SER A 359 15.00 -31.00 13.17
CA SER A 359 15.75 -32.23 12.84
C SER A 359 15.26 -32.92 11.57
N GLN A 360 14.14 -32.45 11.00
CA GLN A 360 13.52 -32.99 9.80
C GLN A 360 13.04 -31.86 8.91
N ARG A 361 12.93 -32.17 7.61
CA ARG A 361 12.35 -31.27 6.61
C ARG A 361 10.92 -30.88 7.00
N ARG A 362 10.59 -29.60 6.88
CA ARG A 362 9.23 -29.08 7.11
C ARG A 362 8.63 -28.57 5.81
N ASN A 363 7.33 -28.77 5.65
CA ASN A 363 6.57 -28.25 4.52
C ASN A 363 5.43 -27.41 5.04
N HIS A 364 5.29 -26.21 4.50
CA HIS A 364 4.20 -25.31 4.79
C HIS A 364 3.55 -24.87 3.48
N GLU A 365 2.30 -24.48 3.56
CA GLU A 365 1.54 -23.97 2.43
C GLU A 365 1.22 -22.50 2.69
N VAL A 366 1.29 -21.69 1.63
CA VAL A 366 0.89 -20.29 1.65
C VAL A 366 -0.11 -20.08 0.52
N GLU A 367 -1.27 -19.52 0.84
CA GLU A 367 -2.33 -19.26 -0.14
C GLU A 367 -2.25 -17.82 -0.63
N PHE A 368 -2.13 -17.68 -1.95
CA PHE A 368 -2.08 -16.39 -2.64
C PHE A 368 -3.32 -16.15 -3.48
N HIS A 369 -3.73 -14.89 -3.52
CA HIS A 369 -4.53 -14.32 -4.59
C HIS A 369 -3.72 -13.25 -5.31
N VAL A 370 -4.09 -12.97 -6.56
CA VAL A 370 -3.54 -11.84 -7.34
C VAL A 370 -4.68 -10.88 -7.64
N ILE A 371 -4.41 -9.59 -7.43
CA ILE A 371 -5.36 -8.50 -7.62
C ILE A 371 -4.88 -7.65 -8.79
N ASP A 372 -5.79 -7.35 -9.71
CA ASP A 372 -5.53 -6.53 -10.90
C ASP A 372 -5.68 -5.01 -10.64
N GLY A 373 -5.50 -4.20 -11.68
CA GLY A 373 -5.65 -2.74 -11.59
C GLY A 373 -7.08 -2.26 -11.34
N SER A 374 -8.08 -3.13 -11.50
CA SER A 374 -9.51 -2.86 -11.26
C SER A 374 -10.00 -3.46 -9.94
N TYR A 375 -9.09 -4.01 -9.13
CA TYR A 375 -9.35 -4.72 -7.88
C TYR A 375 -10.15 -6.03 -8.01
N ILE A 376 -10.15 -6.65 -9.20
CA ILE A 376 -10.63 -8.02 -9.39
C ILE A 376 -9.57 -9.00 -8.90
N THR A 377 -10.01 -10.01 -8.17
CA THR A 377 -9.16 -11.02 -7.55
C THR A 377 -9.16 -12.32 -8.36
N SER A 378 -7.99 -12.94 -8.52
CA SER A 378 -7.83 -14.29 -9.08
C SER A 378 -8.47 -15.38 -8.19
N PRO A 379 -8.70 -16.59 -8.73
CA PRO A 379 -8.81 -17.79 -7.89
C PRO A 379 -7.56 -17.95 -6.98
N PRO A 380 -7.71 -18.57 -5.80
CA PRO A 380 -6.57 -18.84 -4.92
C PRO A 380 -5.63 -19.87 -5.54
N PHE A 381 -4.35 -19.78 -5.21
CA PHE A 381 -3.36 -20.79 -5.54
C PHE A 381 -2.28 -20.90 -4.45
N MET A 382 -1.71 -22.08 -4.31
CA MET A 382 -0.83 -22.44 -3.19
C MET A 382 0.64 -22.43 -3.61
N VAL A 383 1.49 -21.82 -2.80
CA VAL A 383 2.95 -22.00 -2.85
C VAL A 383 3.36 -22.93 -1.71
N HIS A 384 4.14 -23.96 -2.01
CA HIS A 384 4.67 -24.90 -1.03
C HIS A 384 6.06 -24.45 -0.61
N ILE A 385 6.21 -24.11 0.66
CA ILE A 385 7.50 -23.79 1.26
C ILE A 385 8.08 -25.06 1.85
N SER A 386 9.28 -25.43 1.39
CA SER A 386 9.96 -26.64 1.82
C SER A 386 11.28 -26.31 2.50
N ILE A 387 11.28 -26.37 3.83
CA ILE A 387 12.40 -25.99 4.68
C ILE A 387 13.28 -27.22 4.92
N ARG A 388 14.50 -27.17 4.38
CA ARG A 388 15.54 -28.18 4.55
C ARG A 388 16.29 -27.96 5.86
N VAL A 389 16.70 -29.09 6.44
CA VAL A 389 17.66 -29.08 7.55
C VAL A 389 18.98 -28.48 7.05
N ALA A 390 19.64 -27.70 7.90
CA ALA A 390 20.94 -27.11 7.60
C ALA A 390 21.99 -27.68 8.55
N GLU A 391 23.19 -27.92 8.01
CA GLU A 391 24.36 -28.20 8.83
C GLU A 391 24.84 -26.89 9.49
N THR A 392 24.81 -26.87 10.83
CA THR A 392 25.12 -25.70 11.65
C THR A 392 26.35 -25.92 12.53
N ASN A 393 27.31 -26.74 12.09
CA ASN A 393 28.66 -26.81 12.70
C ASN A 393 29.58 -25.62 12.32
N ALA A 394 28.98 -24.55 11.80
CA ALA A 394 29.64 -23.27 11.58
C ALA A 394 28.68 -22.19 12.05
N PRO A 395 29.16 -21.08 12.64
CA PRO A 395 28.29 -20.07 13.21
C PRO A 395 27.41 -19.44 12.13
N ARG A 396 26.09 -19.41 12.36
CA ARG A 396 25.12 -18.76 11.48
C ARG A 396 24.21 -17.85 12.28
N VAL A 397 23.87 -16.70 11.69
CA VAL A 397 22.78 -15.87 12.21
C VAL A 397 21.48 -16.60 11.92
N SER A 398 20.75 -16.95 12.97
CA SER A 398 19.45 -17.64 12.87
C SER A 398 18.27 -16.69 12.98
N TRP A 399 18.50 -15.51 13.57
CA TRP A 399 17.49 -14.50 13.79
C TRP A 399 18.15 -13.13 13.84
N ASN A 400 17.63 -12.18 13.08
CA ASN A 400 18.06 -10.78 13.10
C ASN A 400 16.83 -9.91 12.90
N MET A 401 16.36 -9.27 13.96
CA MET A 401 15.10 -8.50 13.97
C MET A 401 15.29 -7.00 14.09
N GLY A 402 16.54 -6.53 14.05
CA GLY A 402 16.84 -5.13 14.26
C GLY A 402 16.48 -4.63 15.66
N LEU A 403 16.52 -3.31 15.85
CA LEU A 403 16.16 -2.62 17.09
C LEU A 403 15.37 -1.36 16.75
N ASP A 404 14.21 -1.20 17.38
CA ASP A 404 13.37 0.00 17.28
C ASP A 404 13.58 0.89 18.53
N LEU A 405 14.09 2.11 18.34
CA LEU A 405 14.29 3.08 19.43
C LEU A 405 14.21 4.53 18.94
N LEU A 406 13.92 5.45 19.86
CA LEU A 406 13.94 6.89 19.59
C LEU A 406 15.38 7.44 19.65
N GLU A 407 15.58 8.59 18.99
CA GLU A 407 16.85 9.31 19.05
C GLU A 407 17.24 9.62 20.51
N GLY A 408 18.50 9.37 20.85
CA GLY A 408 19.03 9.56 22.20
C GLY A 408 18.76 8.41 23.17
N GLN A 409 17.96 7.41 22.81
CA GLN A 409 17.79 6.19 23.61
C GLN A 409 18.90 5.17 23.35
N SER A 410 18.99 4.17 24.24
CA SER A 410 19.85 3.00 24.04
C SER A 410 19.09 1.72 24.41
N ARG A 411 19.42 0.63 23.72
CA ARG A 411 18.83 -0.69 23.93
C ARG A 411 19.92 -1.75 23.95
N PRO A 412 19.87 -2.72 24.87
CA PRO A 412 20.70 -3.91 24.74
C PRO A 412 20.23 -4.71 23.53
N VAL A 413 21.17 -5.25 22.76
CA VAL A 413 20.87 -6.30 21.77
C VAL A 413 20.71 -7.60 22.56
N THR A 414 19.50 -8.16 22.59
CA THR A 414 19.21 -9.40 23.31
C THR A 414 19.01 -10.57 22.35
N TRP A 415 18.71 -11.74 22.90
CA TRP A 415 18.39 -12.94 22.12
C TRP A 415 17.04 -12.81 21.40
N ASP A 416 16.19 -11.85 21.75
CA ASP A 416 14.96 -11.58 21.01
C ASP A 416 15.26 -10.92 19.67
N GLU A 417 16.35 -10.12 19.59
CA GLU A 417 16.75 -9.42 18.37
C GLU A 417 17.79 -10.15 17.52
N LEU A 418 18.80 -10.75 18.15
CA LEU A 418 19.92 -11.37 17.42
C LEU A 418 20.23 -12.76 18.01
N GLN A 419 20.11 -13.79 17.16
CA GLN A 419 20.44 -15.17 17.54
C GLN A 419 21.50 -15.76 16.59
N ILE A 420 22.41 -16.52 17.18
CA ILE A 420 23.46 -17.25 16.47
C ILE A 420 23.36 -18.71 16.86
N VAL A 421 23.42 -19.58 15.86
CA VAL A 421 23.42 -21.03 16.03
C VAL A 421 24.76 -21.60 15.58
N ASP A 422 25.31 -22.48 16.42
CA ASP A 422 26.49 -23.29 16.16
C ASP A 422 26.36 -24.58 17.01
N ASN A 423 26.28 -25.75 16.37
CA ASN A 423 25.93 -27.00 17.03
C ASN A 423 27.10 -27.65 17.77
N ASP A 424 28.34 -27.44 17.31
CA ASP A 424 29.50 -28.13 17.84
C ASP A 424 30.33 -27.25 18.77
N ASN A 425 30.33 -25.92 18.61
CA ASN A 425 31.14 -25.03 19.41
C ASN A 425 30.64 -23.57 19.54
N ILE A 426 29.39 -23.35 19.96
CA ILE A 426 28.83 -22.00 20.21
C ILE A 426 29.68 -21.13 21.17
N ASN A 427 30.40 -21.75 22.12
CA ASN A 427 31.23 -21.02 23.08
C ASN A 427 32.50 -20.39 22.47
N ALA A 428 32.94 -20.85 21.30
CA ALA A 428 34.07 -20.27 20.57
C ALA A 428 33.66 -19.12 19.66
N VAL A 429 32.36 -18.85 19.51
CA VAL A 429 31.84 -17.80 18.64
C VAL A 429 32.03 -16.43 19.30
N TYR A 430 32.61 -15.50 18.54
CA TYR A 430 32.75 -14.11 18.95
C TYR A 430 32.16 -13.19 17.87
N LEU A 431 31.46 -12.15 18.31
CA LEU A 431 30.92 -11.10 17.45
C LEU A 431 31.87 -9.90 17.43
N VAL A 432 32.12 -9.36 16.24
CA VAL A 432 32.92 -8.14 16.05
C VAL A 432 32.12 -7.16 15.21
N ALA A 433 31.97 -5.93 15.70
CA ALA A 433 31.46 -4.83 14.90
C ALA A 433 32.58 -4.34 13.96
N VAL A 434 32.34 -4.39 12.64
CA VAL A 434 33.32 -3.98 11.64
C VAL A 434 33.17 -2.49 11.32
N ASP A 435 32.02 -2.07 10.78
CA ASP A 435 31.82 -0.69 10.28
C ASP A 435 30.95 0.21 11.17
N GLY A 436 30.53 -0.27 12.35
CA GLY A 436 29.64 0.49 13.25
C GLY A 436 28.29 0.87 12.61
N PRO A 437 27.37 1.45 13.38
CA PRO A 437 26.11 1.94 12.81
C PRO A 437 26.31 3.30 12.13
N LEU A 438 25.57 3.57 11.04
CA LEU A 438 25.55 4.88 10.37
C LEU A 438 25.09 6.00 11.32
N HIS A 439 24.20 5.67 12.26
CA HIS A 439 23.67 6.56 13.29
C HIS A 439 23.81 5.91 14.68
N GLY A 440 24.32 6.68 15.65
CA GLY A 440 24.55 6.20 17.01
C GLY A 440 25.89 5.47 17.19
N HIS A 441 25.99 4.63 18.22
CA HIS A 441 27.19 3.83 18.49
C HIS A 441 26.80 2.52 19.18
N LEU A 442 27.58 1.46 18.93
CA LEU A 442 27.47 0.20 19.67
C LEU A 442 28.46 0.21 20.84
N SER A 443 27.99 -0.23 22.01
CA SER A 443 28.83 -0.41 23.20
C SER A 443 28.74 -1.85 23.70
N VAL A 444 29.85 -2.37 24.22
CA VAL A 444 29.87 -3.70 24.84
C VAL A 444 29.79 -3.49 26.34
N ARG A 445 28.68 -3.92 26.95
CA ARG A 445 28.41 -3.70 28.39
C ARG A 445 28.43 -2.22 28.82
N GLY A 446 28.02 -1.33 27.91
CA GLY A 446 28.01 0.12 28.16
C GLY A 446 29.36 0.82 27.97
N GLU A 447 30.43 0.09 27.64
CA GLU A 447 31.73 0.68 27.30
C GLU A 447 31.88 0.81 25.79
N VAL A 448 32.12 2.04 25.31
CA VAL A 448 32.50 2.29 23.92
C VAL A 448 33.97 1.93 23.79
N LYS A 449 34.29 0.84 23.07
CA LYS A 449 35.68 0.53 22.73
C LYS A 449 36.16 1.57 21.72
N GLY A 450 37.04 2.46 22.17
CA GLY A 450 37.76 3.38 21.29
C GLY A 450 38.56 2.62 20.25
N HIS A 451 38.55 3.13 19.02
CA HIS A 451 39.32 2.64 17.87
C HIS A 451 40.81 2.50 18.15
#